data_AF-A0A7W9NKV7-F1
#
_entry.id   AF-A0A7W9NKV7-F1
#
_cell.length_a   1.000
_cell.length_b   1.000
_cell.length_c   1.000
_cell.angle_alpha   90.00
_cell.angle_beta   90.00
_cell.angle_gamma   90.00
#
_symmetry.space_group_name_H-M   'P 1'
#
loop_
_entity.id
_entity.type
_entity.pdbx_description
1 polymer ?
#
loop_
_entity_poly.entity_id
_entity_poly.type
_entity_poly.pdbx_seq_one_letter_code
_entity_poly.pdbx_strand_id
1 'polypeptide(L)'
;MRRALLGGAAALCLASALAAPAHAGIRHTVVTADSPSTGQPVIGGGSWIVNKPSGYYVGRAMPGTTFDNEVTSSSNWHYGRGYNPNMCGWVMPGSLGPTIDTVADSCSSDTESQLSHRMTVGKDYNAAAHVAQDGTAVPAGSCTLYYNYFVGTNFAGGANGGHWADAAGPASSTVYYRFTTLDGRAAVVRDPALGWGFVPFGCVTRPSPLYNDND
;
A
#
# COMPACT_ATOMS: atom_id res chain seq x y z
N MET A 1 2.59 21.56 71.14
CA MET A 1 1.82 20.98 70.01
C MET A 1 1.72 21.99 68.88
N ARG A 2 2.54 21.86 67.82
CA ARG A 2 2.32 22.50 66.51
C ARG A 2 2.89 21.57 65.43
N ARG A 3 2.00 20.91 64.69
CA ARG A 3 2.32 20.16 63.47
C ARG A 3 2.33 21.14 62.30
N ALA A 4 3.44 21.23 61.58
CA ALA A 4 3.50 21.89 60.29
C ALA A 4 3.45 20.79 59.21
N LEU A 5 2.35 20.76 58.45
CA LEU A 5 2.23 20.01 57.21
C LEU A 5 2.93 20.79 56.10
N LEU A 6 3.95 20.21 55.48
CA LEU A 6 4.51 20.67 54.21
C LEU A 6 3.91 19.81 53.10
N GLY A 7 2.92 20.37 52.41
CA GLY A 7 2.39 19.82 51.16
C GLY A 7 3.33 20.16 50.01
N GLY A 8 3.94 19.15 49.39
CA GLY A 8 4.66 19.29 48.14
C GLY A 8 3.69 19.19 46.96
N ALA A 9 3.54 20.25 46.20
CA ALA A 9 2.81 20.26 44.94
C ALA A 9 3.65 19.58 43.85
N ALA A 10 3.21 18.42 43.35
CA ALA A 10 3.76 17.82 42.15
C ALA A 10 3.18 18.56 40.92
N ALA A 11 4.02 19.32 40.22
CA ALA A 11 3.67 19.91 38.94
C ALA A 11 3.68 18.82 37.86
N LEU A 12 2.49 18.41 37.42
CA LEU A 12 2.33 17.58 36.22
C LEU A 12 2.59 18.48 34.99
N CYS A 13 3.77 18.36 34.37
CA CYS A 13 3.99 18.90 33.04
C CYS A 13 3.16 18.07 32.04
N LEU A 14 1.97 18.56 31.68
CA LEU A 14 1.28 18.11 30.48
C LEU A 14 2.10 18.58 29.27
N ALA A 15 2.95 17.70 28.74
CA ALA A 15 3.49 17.86 27.40
C ALA A 15 2.33 17.65 26.41
N SER A 16 1.75 18.74 25.92
CA SER A 16 0.83 18.72 24.80
C SER A 16 1.58 18.19 23.58
N ALA A 17 1.40 16.90 23.26
CA ALA A 17 1.83 16.36 21.98
C ALA A 17 1.12 17.19 20.89
N LEU A 18 1.89 17.96 20.12
CA LEU A 18 1.40 18.67 18.95
C LEU A 18 0.92 17.61 17.96
N ALA A 19 -0.40 17.41 17.87
CA ALA A 19 -0.99 16.61 16.81
C ALA A 19 -0.59 17.26 15.47
N ALA A 20 -0.07 16.47 14.54
CA ALA A 20 0.16 16.92 13.18
C ALA A 20 -1.15 17.51 12.61
N PRO A 21 -1.08 18.55 11.75
CA PRO A 21 -2.28 19.12 11.15
C PRO A 21 -3.05 18.05 10.39
N ALA A 22 -4.29 17.79 10.81
CA ALA A 22 -5.19 16.88 10.12
C ALA A 22 -5.60 17.52 8.77
N HIS A 23 -5.32 16.84 7.66
CA HIS A 23 -5.70 17.32 6.33
C HIS A 23 -7.06 16.74 5.98
N ALA A 24 -8.09 17.58 5.89
CA ALA A 24 -9.38 17.14 5.38
C ALA A 24 -9.21 16.65 3.92
N GLY A 25 -9.51 15.37 3.68
CA GLY A 25 -9.41 14.76 2.37
C GLY A 25 -10.62 15.08 1.49
N ILE A 26 -10.43 15.01 0.18
CA ILE A 26 -11.54 15.02 -0.78
C ILE A 26 -11.76 13.59 -1.27
N ARG A 27 -12.97 13.07 -1.13
CA ARG A 27 -13.30 11.73 -1.60
C ARG A 27 -13.74 11.75 -3.05
N HIS A 28 -13.22 10.81 -3.82
CA HIS A 28 -13.46 10.64 -5.25
C HIS A 28 -13.93 9.24 -5.57
N THR A 29 -14.69 9.10 -6.65
CA THR A 29 -14.86 7.80 -7.32
C THR A 29 -13.58 7.44 -8.06
N VAL A 30 -13.17 6.18 -7.98
CA VAL A 30 -11.99 5.66 -8.69
C VAL A 30 -12.34 5.34 -10.13
N VAL A 31 -11.52 5.83 -11.06
CA VAL A 31 -11.57 5.47 -12.48
C VAL A 31 -10.32 4.69 -12.88
N THR A 32 -10.36 4.02 -14.02
CA THR A 32 -9.18 3.32 -14.55
C THR A 32 -8.18 4.35 -15.06
N ALA A 33 -7.00 4.37 -14.44
CA ALA A 33 -5.88 5.17 -14.90
C ALA A 33 -4.98 4.38 -15.85
N ASP A 34 -4.19 5.11 -16.63
CA ASP A 34 -3.11 4.54 -17.41
C ASP A 34 -1.94 4.17 -16.48
N SER A 35 -1.39 2.98 -16.70
CA SER A 35 -0.19 2.49 -16.03
C SER A 35 0.98 3.45 -16.29
N PRO A 36 1.65 3.96 -15.25
CA PRO A 36 2.84 4.80 -15.41
C PRO A 36 3.99 4.12 -16.14
N SER A 37 4.02 2.78 -16.19
CA SER A 37 5.10 2.03 -16.87
C SER A 37 4.81 1.74 -18.33
N THR A 38 3.54 1.73 -18.77
CA THR A 38 3.16 1.34 -20.13
C THR A 38 2.37 2.41 -20.89
N GLY A 39 1.83 3.42 -20.20
CA GLY A 39 0.95 4.42 -20.80
C GLY A 39 -0.35 3.83 -21.36
N GLN A 40 -0.74 2.64 -20.89
CA GLN A 40 -1.98 1.95 -21.28
C GLN A 40 -2.86 1.77 -20.05
N PRO A 41 -4.20 1.64 -20.22
CA PRO A 41 -5.10 1.39 -19.11
C PRO A 41 -4.62 0.19 -18.29
N VAL A 42 -4.64 0.33 -16.97
CA VAL A 42 -4.21 -0.75 -16.10
C VAL A 42 -5.05 -2.01 -16.35
N ILE A 43 -4.37 -3.12 -16.61
CA ILE A 43 -4.99 -4.44 -16.73
C ILE A 43 -5.72 -4.75 -15.42
N GLY A 44 -6.99 -5.14 -15.52
CA GLY A 44 -7.89 -5.34 -14.37
C GLY A 44 -8.62 -4.07 -13.89
N GLY A 45 -8.30 -2.91 -14.46
CA GLY A 45 -8.97 -1.63 -14.19
C GLY A 45 -8.56 -0.95 -12.88
N GLY A 46 -9.01 0.29 -12.70
CA GLY A 46 -8.89 1.07 -11.47
C GLY A 46 -7.51 1.70 -11.32
N SER A 47 -7.04 1.79 -10.08
CA SER A 47 -5.70 2.28 -9.77
C SER A 47 -4.91 1.31 -8.93
N TRP A 48 -3.63 1.18 -9.24
CA TRP A 48 -2.68 0.64 -8.28
C TRP A 48 -2.69 1.51 -7.02
N ILE A 49 -2.61 0.86 -5.87
CA ILE A 49 -2.21 1.46 -4.61
C ILE A 49 -0.75 1.05 -4.43
N VAL A 50 0.13 2.04 -4.31
CA VAL A 50 1.57 1.84 -4.14
C VAL A 50 2.06 2.48 -2.84
N ASN A 51 3.18 1.98 -2.33
CA ASN A 51 3.72 2.40 -1.04
C ASN A 51 4.32 3.83 -1.06
N LYS A 52 4.79 4.28 -2.23
CA LYS A 52 5.25 5.64 -2.54
C LYS A 52 5.04 5.92 -4.03
N PRO A 53 5.05 7.17 -4.51
CA PRO A 53 4.95 7.47 -5.94
C PRO A 53 5.94 6.63 -6.76
N SER A 54 5.44 5.93 -7.79
CA SER A 54 6.21 4.99 -8.62
C SER A 54 6.91 3.85 -7.85
N GLY A 55 6.42 3.52 -6.65
CA GLY A 55 6.98 2.51 -5.76
C GLY A 55 6.42 1.10 -6.01
N TYR A 56 6.35 0.31 -4.93
CA TYR A 56 5.88 -1.07 -4.97
C TYR A 56 4.37 -1.14 -4.89
N TYR A 57 3.78 -2.02 -5.71
CA TYR A 57 2.36 -2.37 -5.65
C TYR A 57 2.04 -3.01 -4.28
N VAL A 58 1.04 -2.45 -3.59
CA VAL A 58 0.52 -2.97 -2.31
C VAL A 58 -0.98 -3.26 -2.36
N GLY A 59 -1.65 -2.93 -3.46
CA GLY A 59 -3.07 -3.21 -3.63
C GLY A 59 -3.65 -2.46 -4.81
N ARG A 60 -4.98 -2.44 -4.88
CA ARG A 60 -5.73 -1.81 -5.95
C ARG A 60 -7.03 -1.21 -5.43
N ALA A 61 -7.25 0.04 -5.80
CA ALA A 61 -8.55 0.65 -5.72
C ALA A 61 -9.31 0.29 -7.00
N MET A 62 -10.38 -0.49 -6.86
CA MET A 62 -11.13 -1.01 -8.01
C MET A 62 -11.98 0.10 -8.68
N PRO A 63 -12.24 0.04 -10.00
CA PRO A 63 -13.13 1.00 -10.66
C PRO A 63 -14.48 1.15 -9.94
N GLY A 64 -14.98 2.38 -9.81
CA GLY A 64 -16.25 2.67 -9.18
C GLY A 64 -16.24 2.61 -7.64
N THR A 65 -15.13 2.18 -7.02
CA THR A 65 -14.94 2.33 -5.57
C THR A 65 -14.55 3.77 -5.22
N THR A 66 -14.27 4.04 -3.95
CA THR A 66 -13.91 5.38 -3.49
C THR A 66 -12.51 5.44 -2.91
N PHE A 67 -11.86 6.57 -3.15
CA PHE A 67 -10.55 6.91 -2.62
C PHE A 67 -10.59 8.35 -2.11
N ASP A 68 -10.14 8.62 -0.90
CA ASP A 68 -9.92 9.99 -0.44
C ASP A 68 -8.50 10.46 -0.75
N ASN A 69 -8.39 11.72 -1.15
CA ASN A 69 -7.15 12.39 -1.50
C ASN A 69 -6.84 13.43 -0.44
N GLU A 70 -5.81 13.17 0.35
CA GLU A 70 -5.35 14.03 1.45
C GLU A 70 -4.12 14.83 1.03
N VAL A 71 -3.23 14.22 0.23
CA VAL A 71 -2.03 14.86 -0.31
C VAL A 71 -1.88 14.54 -1.79
N THR A 72 -1.61 15.56 -2.61
CA THR A 72 -1.27 15.36 -4.02
C THR A 72 0.18 15.80 -4.26
N SER A 73 1.00 14.87 -4.76
CA SER A 73 2.41 15.13 -5.08
C SER A 73 2.58 15.99 -6.33
N SER A 74 3.77 16.54 -6.53
CA SER A 74 4.12 17.31 -7.74
C SER A 74 4.00 16.51 -9.04
N SER A 75 4.08 15.18 -8.98
CA SER A 75 3.90 14.28 -10.13
C SER A 75 2.46 13.77 -10.25
N ASN A 76 1.51 14.43 -9.58
CA ASN A 76 0.08 14.15 -9.59
C ASN A 76 -0.30 12.75 -9.08
N TRP A 77 0.53 12.14 -8.22
CA TRP A 77 0.09 11.02 -7.40
C TRP A 77 -0.74 11.51 -6.21
N HIS A 78 -1.69 10.70 -5.76
CA HIS A 78 -2.62 11.07 -4.70
C HIS A 78 -2.47 10.11 -3.52
N TYR A 79 -2.13 10.64 -2.34
CA TYR A 79 -2.06 9.89 -1.10
C TYR A 79 -3.37 10.04 -0.33
N GLY A 80 -3.78 8.94 0.29
CA GLY A 80 -4.95 8.85 1.15
C GLY A 80 -5.41 7.41 1.25
N ARG A 81 -6.72 7.20 1.42
CA ARG A 81 -7.35 5.92 1.75
C ARG A 81 -8.26 5.43 0.63
N GLY A 82 -7.98 4.21 0.17
CA GLY A 82 -8.97 3.44 -0.59
C GLY A 82 -9.95 2.78 0.36
N TYR A 83 -11.25 3.06 0.25
CA TYR A 83 -12.28 2.46 1.13
C TYR A 83 -12.54 0.99 0.83
N ASN A 84 -12.15 0.54 -0.36
CA ASN A 84 -12.02 -0.86 -0.71
C ASN A 84 -10.66 -1.02 -1.42
N PRO A 85 -9.65 -1.65 -0.79
CA PRO A 85 -9.76 -2.61 0.32
C PRO A 85 -9.57 -2.03 1.73
N ASN A 86 -9.89 -0.76 1.96
CA ASN A 86 -9.76 -0.09 3.26
C ASN A 86 -8.30 0.09 3.70
N MET A 87 -7.45 0.67 2.86
CA MET A 87 -6.03 0.88 3.15
C MET A 87 -5.50 2.26 2.74
N CYS A 88 -4.42 2.71 3.40
CA CYS A 88 -3.68 3.90 3.00
C CYS A 88 -2.64 3.58 1.92
N GLY A 89 -2.40 4.52 1.01
CA GLY A 89 -1.33 4.44 0.03
C GLY A 89 -1.43 5.53 -1.03
N TRP A 90 -0.61 5.41 -2.06
CA TRP A 90 -0.61 6.33 -3.20
C TRP A 90 -1.34 5.71 -4.39
N VAL A 91 -2.28 6.44 -4.99
CA VAL A 91 -2.92 6.08 -6.27
C VAL A 91 -2.39 6.92 -7.42
N MET A 92 -2.51 6.37 -8.63
CA MET A 92 -1.83 6.85 -9.82
C MET A 92 -2.42 8.18 -10.33
N PRO A 93 -1.64 8.97 -11.08
CA PRO A 93 -2.19 10.11 -11.82
C PRO A 93 -3.36 9.71 -12.70
N GLY A 94 -4.42 10.53 -12.70
CA GLY A 94 -5.61 10.30 -13.52
C GLY A 94 -6.58 9.23 -12.99
N SER A 95 -6.34 8.68 -11.79
CA SER A 95 -7.22 7.67 -11.17
C SER A 95 -8.40 8.24 -10.39
N LEU A 96 -8.35 9.53 -10.03
CA LEU A 96 -9.43 10.20 -9.31
C LEU A 96 -10.46 10.73 -10.31
N GLY A 97 -11.66 10.18 -10.24
CA GLY A 97 -12.83 10.63 -10.97
C GLY A 97 -13.60 11.75 -10.24
N PRO A 98 -14.92 11.82 -10.43
CA PRO A 98 -15.75 12.85 -9.82
C PRO A 98 -15.60 12.91 -8.30
N THR A 99 -15.57 14.13 -7.77
CA THR A 99 -15.64 14.41 -6.33
C THR A 99 -16.99 14.01 -5.77
N ILE A 100 -16.98 13.43 -4.58
CA ILE A 100 -18.17 12.99 -3.83
C ILE A 100 -18.42 13.98 -2.69
N ASP A 101 -17.48 14.10 -1.75
CA ASP A 101 -17.58 14.93 -0.56
C ASP A 101 -16.20 15.18 0.09
N THR A 102 -16.19 15.90 1.20
CA THR A 102 -15.03 16.10 2.07
C THR A 102 -15.09 15.10 3.22
N VAL A 103 -13.95 14.52 3.57
CA VAL A 103 -13.78 13.56 4.66
C VAL A 103 -12.72 14.04 5.65
N ALA A 104 -12.79 13.54 6.88
CA ALA A 104 -11.72 13.76 7.85
C ALA A 104 -10.44 13.02 7.43
N ASP A 105 -9.29 13.53 7.89
CA ASP A 105 -8.00 12.86 7.74
C ASP A 105 -8.08 11.43 8.30
N SER A 106 -7.69 10.47 7.45
CA SER A 106 -7.75 9.04 7.70
C SER A 106 -6.41 8.33 7.46
N CYS A 107 -5.43 9.04 6.88
CA CYS A 107 -4.07 8.57 6.59
C CYS A 107 -3.02 9.62 7.02
N SER A 108 -2.60 9.54 8.28
CA SER A 108 -1.61 10.47 8.83
C SER A 108 -0.26 10.48 8.07
N SER A 109 0.46 11.59 8.15
CA SER A 109 1.84 11.73 7.64
C SER A 109 2.82 10.68 8.20
N ASP A 110 2.60 10.22 9.43
CA ASP A 110 3.42 9.16 10.03
C ASP A 110 3.21 7.82 9.31
N THR A 111 1.96 7.51 8.96
CA THR A 111 1.61 6.34 8.14
C THR A 111 2.27 6.45 6.77
N GLU A 112 2.20 7.62 6.14
CA GLU A 112 2.84 7.90 4.85
C GLU A 112 4.35 7.65 4.89
N SER A 113 5.02 8.24 5.90
CA SER A 113 6.46 8.11 6.10
C SER A 113 6.87 6.66 6.29
N GLN A 114 6.16 5.91 7.15
CA GLN A 114 6.45 4.49 7.38
C GLN A 114 6.23 3.64 6.12
N LEU A 115 5.12 3.86 5.41
CA LEU A 115 4.75 3.10 4.22
C LEU A 115 5.76 3.30 3.08
N SER A 116 6.41 4.46 3.01
CA SER A 116 7.38 4.78 1.95
C SER A 116 8.56 3.81 1.87
N HIS A 117 8.90 3.16 2.99
CA HIS A 117 9.98 2.19 3.09
C HIS A 117 9.55 0.81 2.59
N ARG A 118 10.28 0.24 1.63
CA ARG A 118 9.97 -1.10 1.10
C ARG A 118 9.93 -2.17 2.19
N MET A 119 10.84 -2.15 3.15
CA MET A 119 10.87 -3.14 4.24
C MET A 119 9.67 -3.04 5.19
N THR A 120 8.82 -2.03 5.06
CA THR A 120 7.52 -1.94 5.75
C THR A 120 6.45 -2.83 5.12
N VAL A 121 6.54 -3.12 3.82
CA VAL A 121 5.50 -3.86 3.08
C VAL A 121 5.91 -5.28 2.70
N GLY A 122 7.21 -5.56 2.61
CA GLY A 122 7.69 -6.84 2.13
C GLY A 122 9.14 -7.17 2.46
N LYS A 123 9.57 -8.32 1.95
CA LYS A 123 10.92 -8.89 2.02
C LYS A 123 11.18 -9.71 0.76
N ASP A 124 12.41 -10.22 0.63
CA ASP A 124 12.82 -11.10 -0.45
C ASP A 124 12.54 -10.46 -1.81
N TYR A 125 13.01 -9.22 -2.02
CA TYR A 125 12.77 -8.49 -3.25
C TYR A 125 13.55 -9.09 -4.41
N ASN A 126 13.01 -8.98 -5.62
CA ASN A 126 13.65 -9.46 -6.84
C ASN A 126 14.80 -8.55 -7.33
N ALA A 127 14.91 -7.33 -6.79
CA ALA A 127 15.88 -6.31 -7.16
C ALA A 127 16.37 -5.51 -5.93
N ALA A 128 17.60 -4.99 -6.01
CA ALA A 128 18.15 -4.06 -5.03
C ALA A 128 17.29 -2.78 -4.93
N ALA A 129 17.41 -2.07 -3.81
CA ALA A 129 16.74 -0.78 -3.63
C ALA A 129 17.10 0.19 -4.77
N HIS A 130 16.14 1.01 -5.16
CA HIS A 130 16.22 1.98 -6.26
C HIS A 130 16.46 1.41 -7.68
N VAL A 131 16.48 0.08 -7.85
CA VAL A 131 16.57 -0.55 -9.17
C VAL A 131 15.17 -0.84 -9.71
N ALA A 132 14.79 -0.13 -10.77
CA ALA A 132 13.52 -0.32 -11.46
C ALA A 132 13.54 -1.65 -12.25
N GLN A 133 12.69 -2.60 -11.87
CA GLN A 133 12.47 -3.86 -12.56
C GLN A 133 10.99 -4.26 -12.47
N ASP A 134 10.48 -4.90 -13.50
CA ASP A 134 9.08 -5.36 -13.57
C ASP A 134 8.84 -6.65 -12.77
N GLY A 135 9.91 -7.37 -12.41
CA GLY A 135 9.88 -8.63 -11.66
C GLY A 135 10.80 -9.67 -12.29
N THR A 136 11.02 -10.78 -11.60
CA THR A 136 11.78 -11.93 -12.11
C THR A 136 10.80 -13.02 -12.53
N ALA A 137 10.88 -13.48 -13.78
CA ALA A 137 10.02 -14.54 -14.28
C ALA A 137 10.23 -15.83 -13.47
N VAL A 138 9.14 -16.37 -12.93
CA VAL A 138 9.13 -17.61 -12.16
C VAL A 138 7.92 -18.46 -12.53
N PRO A 139 8.03 -19.80 -12.45
CA PRO A 139 6.86 -20.67 -12.57
C PRO A 139 5.83 -20.36 -11.48
N ALA A 140 4.57 -20.39 -11.87
CA ALA A 140 3.43 -20.34 -10.95
C ALA A 140 2.58 -21.60 -11.10
N GLY A 141 2.19 -22.17 -9.96
CA GLY A 141 1.21 -23.26 -9.89
C GLY A 141 -0.22 -22.77 -10.16
N SER A 142 -1.17 -23.70 -10.18
CA SER A 142 -2.60 -23.39 -10.35
C SER A 142 -3.15 -22.64 -9.12
N CYS A 143 -3.03 -21.31 -9.13
CA CYS A 143 -3.47 -20.44 -8.07
C CYS A 143 -4.34 -19.32 -8.60
N THR A 144 -5.18 -18.76 -7.72
CA THR A 144 -5.96 -17.56 -8.04
C THR A 144 -5.13 -16.33 -7.68
N LEU A 145 -5.03 -15.39 -8.62
CA LEU A 145 -4.50 -14.06 -8.38
C LEU A 145 -5.60 -13.18 -7.75
N TYR A 146 -5.23 -12.42 -6.74
CA TYR A 146 -6.08 -11.45 -6.06
C TYR A 146 -5.48 -10.07 -6.19
N TYR A 147 -6.27 -9.04 -6.48
CA TYR A 147 -5.73 -7.68 -6.55
C TYR A 147 -5.40 -7.11 -5.16
N ASN A 148 -6.08 -7.59 -4.12
CA ASN A 148 -5.94 -7.10 -2.76
C ASN A 148 -5.64 -8.22 -1.76
N TYR A 149 -4.71 -7.94 -0.84
CA TYR A 149 -4.24 -8.85 0.22
C TYR A 149 -4.14 -8.16 1.58
N PHE A 150 -3.73 -6.89 1.59
CA PHE A 150 -3.68 -6.05 2.77
C PHE A 150 -5.01 -5.34 3.03
N VAL A 151 -5.26 -5.03 4.29
CA VAL A 151 -6.34 -4.15 4.76
C VAL A 151 -5.77 -3.19 5.83
N GLY A 152 -6.49 -2.16 6.24
CA GLY A 152 -6.06 -1.26 7.30
C GLY A 152 -4.91 -0.34 6.92
N THR A 153 -4.36 0.35 7.92
CA THR A 153 -3.43 1.48 7.70
C THR A 153 -2.00 1.19 8.16
N ASN A 154 -1.75 0.02 8.75
CA ASN A 154 -0.43 -0.36 9.25
C ASN A 154 0.03 -1.66 8.56
N PHE A 155 1.13 -1.58 7.80
CA PHE A 155 1.68 -2.71 7.06
C PHE A 155 2.90 -3.32 7.78
N ALA A 156 3.40 -2.65 8.82
CA ALA A 156 4.64 -3.01 9.50
C ALA A 156 4.56 -4.44 10.09
N GLY A 157 5.64 -5.20 9.90
CA GLY A 157 5.73 -6.58 10.39
C GLY A 157 4.75 -7.57 9.73
N GLY A 158 4.10 -7.20 8.64
CA GLY A 158 3.05 -8.01 8.01
C GLY A 158 1.69 -7.88 8.70
N ALA A 159 1.53 -6.86 9.55
CA ALA A 159 0.24 -6.49 10.09
C ALA A 159 -0.77 -6.30 8.94
N ASN A 160 -2.00 -6.75 9.19
CA ASN A 160 -3.12 -6.67 8.26
C ASN A 160 -2.97 -7.40 6.90
N GLY A 161 -2.01 -8.32 6.78
CA GLY A 161 -2.02 -9.32 5.72
C GLY A 161 -3.09 -10.40 5.93
N GLY A 162 -3.40 -11.14 4.87
CA GLY A 162 -4.27 -12.32 4.90
C GLY A 162 -5.68 -12.08 4.39
N HIS A 163 -5.98 -10.88 3.89
CA HIS A 163 -7.27 -10.49 3.36
C HIS A 163 -7.31 -10.63 1.84
N TRP A 164 -7.51 -11.86 1.36
CA TRP A 164 -7.66 -12.16 -0.06
C TRP A 164 -8.97 -11.57 -0.61
N ALA A 165 -8.88 -10.52 -1.42
CA ALA A 165 -10.02 -9.83 -2.00
C ALA A 165 -9.80 -9.48 -3.48
N ASP A 166 -10.91 -9.25 -4.19
CA ASP A 166 -10.93 -8.90 -5.61
C ASP A 166 -10.17 -9.94 -6.46
N ALA A 167 -10.71 -11.16 -6.47
CA ALA A 167 -10.17 -12.26 -7.27
C ALA A 167 -10.14 -11.88 -8.75
N ALA A 168 -8.95 -11.90 -9.35
CA ALA A 168 -8.72 -11.60 -10.76
C ALA A 168 -8.93 -12.83 -11.65
N GLY A 169 -8.69 -14.02 -11.11
CA GLY A 169 -8.81 -15.29 -11.82
C GLY A 169 -7.58 -16.18 -11.67
N PRO A 170 -7.51 -17.31 -12.39
CA PRO A 170 -6.35 -18.20 -12.38
C PRO A 170 -5.10 -17.48 -12.91
N ALA A 171 -4.00 -17.56 -12.17
CA ALA A 171 -2.71 -17.04 -12.61
C ALA A 171 -2.18 -17.83 -13.82
N SER A 172 -1.42 -17.13 -14.67
CA SER A 172 -0.64 -17.70 -15.75
C SER A 172 0.40 -18.68 -15.21
N SER A 173 0.85 -19.64 -16.02
CA SER A 173 1.89 -20.62 -15.62
C SER A 173 3.25 -19.98 -15.34
N THR A 174 3.45 -18.74 -15.79
CA THR A 174 4.63 -17.93 -15.49
C THR A 174 4.17 -16.53 -15.09
N VAL A 175 4.70 -16.05 -13.97
CA VAL A 175 4.46 -14.70 -13.43
C VAL A 175 5.80 -14.03 -13.14
N TYR A 176 5.78 -12.72 -12.95
CA TYR A 176 6.98 -11.93 -12.62
C TYR A 176 6.97 -11.60 -11.14
N TYR A 177 7.74 -12.38 -10.36
CA TYR A 177 7.85 -12.21 -8.92
C TYR A 177 8.53 -10.88 -8.56
N ARG A 178 7.97 -10.16 -7.58
CA ARG A 178 8.48 -8.86 -7.12
C ARG A 178 9.00 -8.91 -5.70
N PHE A 179 8.19 -9.37 -4.75
CA PHE A 179 8.58 -9.54 -3.34
C PHE A 179 7.61 -10.47 -2.61
N THR A 180 7.99 -10.93 -1.42
CA THR A 180 7.14 -11.69 -0.50
C THR A 180 6.63 -10.75 0.58
N THR A 181 5.36 -10.85 0.96
CA THR A 181 4.79 -10.10 2.08
C THR A 181 5.51 -10.45 3.38
N LEU A 182 5.58 -9.52 4.34
CA LEU A 182 6.35 -9.73 5.57
C LEU A 182 5.88 -10.94 6.39
N ASP A 183 4.57 -11.22 6.38
CA ASP A 183 3.97 -12.41 7.01
C ASP A 183 4.35 -13.74 6.30
N GLY A 184 4.98 -13.67 5.13
CA GLY A 184 5.46 -14.82 4.36
C GLY A 184 4.36 -15.62 3.65
N ARG A 185 3.13 -15.13 3.61
CA ARG A 185 1.98 -15.91 3.10
C ARG A 185 1.61 -15.59 1.66
N ALA A 186 1.97 -14.41 1.15
CA ALA A 186 1.71 -13.99 -0.22
C ALA A 186 2.98 -13.53 -0.93
N ALA A 187 3.00 -13.69 -2.25
CA ALA A 187 3.94 -13.05 -3.14
C ALA A 187 3.22 -11.97 -3.95
N VAL A 188 3.83 -10.80 -4.09
CA VAL A 188 3.43 -9.81 -5.09
C VAL A 188 4.07 -10.18 -6.40
N VAL A 189 3.24 -10.30 -7.43
CA VAL A 189 3.64 -10.70 -8.77
C VAL A 189 2.97 -9.80 -9.80
N ARG A 190 3.59 -9.67 -10.97
CA ARG A 190 2.89 -9.26 -12.19
C ARG A 190 2.54 -10.50 -12.99
N ASP A 191 1.27 -10.69 -13.26
CA ASP A 191 0.79 -11.65 -14.24
C ASP A 191 0.72 -10.96 -15.63
N PRO A 192 1.15 -11.61 -16.72
CA PRO A 192 1.10 -11.00 -18.06
C PRO A 192 -0.32 -10.72 -18.56
N ALA A 193 -1.31 -11.51 -18.13
CA ALA A 193 -2.71 -11.38 -18.55
C ALA A 193 -3.58 -10.62 -17.54
N LEU A 194 -3.24 -10.69 -16.25
CA LEU A 194 -4.04 -10.08 -15.16
C LEU A 194 -3.38 -8.84 -14.53
N GLY A 195 -2.11 -8.57 -14.81
CA GLY A 195 -1.38 -7.44 -14.24
C GLY A 195 -0.88 -7.71 -12.81
N TRP A 196 -0.64 -6.63 -12.06
CA TRP A 196 -0.14 -6.70 -10.69
C TRP A 196 -1.18 -7.23 -9.70
N GLY A 197 -0.76 -8.13 -8.82
CA GLY A 197 -1.56 -8.63 -7.72
C GLY A 197 -0.78 -9.57 -6.80
N PHE A 198 -1.54 -10.34 -6.03
CA PHE A 198 -1.05 -11.26 -5.02
C PHE A 198 -1.43 -12.69 -5.36
N VAL A 199 -0.50 -13.60 -5.10
CA VAL A 199 -0.73 -15.05 -5.11
C VAL A 199 -0.22 -15.64 -3.80
N PRO A 200 -0.75 -16.78 -3.32
CA PRO A 200 -0.17 -17.45 -2.15
C PRO A 200 1.31 -17.75 -2.41
N PHE A 201 2.18 -17.51 -1.43
CA PHE A 201 3.63 -17.63 -1.62
C PHE A 201 4.03 -19.05 -2.05
N GLY A 202 3.34 -20.08 -1.55
CA GLY A 202 3.54 -21.48 -1.95
C GLY A 202 3.18 -21.79 -3.42
N CYS A 203 2.60 -20.85 -4.15
CA CYS A 203 2.23 -21.02 -5.56
C CYS A 203 3.31 -20.56 -6.53
N VAL A 204 4.36 -19.88 -6.07
CA VAL A 204 5.44 -19.39 -6.93
C VAL A 204 6.79 -19.91 -6.44
N THR A 205 7.70 -20.11 -7.38
CA THR A 205 9.09 -20.38 -7.03
C THR A 205 9.77 -19.08 -6.63
N ARG A 206 10.42 -19.07 -5.47
CA ARG A 206 11.27 -17.96 -5.03
C ARG A 206 12.48 -17.80 -5.97
N PRO A 207 12.70 -16.63 -6.59
CA PRO A 207 13.86 -16.42 -7.46
C PRO A 207 15.16 -16.23 -6.66
N SER A 208 16.28 -16.21 -7.37
CA SER A 208 17.61 -15.88 -6.83
C SER A 208 18.38 -15.03 -7.85
N PRO A 209 19.12 -13.98 -7.43
CA PRO A 209 19.31 -13.53 -6.05
C PRO A 209 18.08 -12.80 -5.47
N LEU A 210 18.08 -12.61 -4.13
CA LEU A 210 17.08 -11.84 -3.39
C LEU A 210 17.74 -10.68 -2.64
N TYR A 211 16.96 -9.63 -2.43
CA TYR A 211 17.42 -8.38 -1.84
C TYR A 211 16.56 -8.00 -0.63
N ASN A 212 17.20 -7.65 0.47
CA ASN A 212 16.59 -7.32 1.77
C ASN A 212 17.19 -6.03 2.38
N ASP A 213 17.77 -5.21 1.52
CA ASP A 213 18.18 -3.84 1.80
C ASP A 213 16.96 -2.92 1.96
N ASN A 214 17.11 -1.93 2.84
CA ASN A 214 16.14 -0.84 2.96
C ASN A 214 16.35 0.18 1.84
N ASP A 215 15.35 1.05 1.64
CA ASP A 215 15.48 2.26 0.82
C ASP A 215 16.57 3.22 1.35
#